data_AF-A0A9Q4SYP8-F1
#
_entry.id   AF-A0A9Q4SYP8-F1
#
_cell.length_a   1.000
_cell.length_b   1.000
_cell.length_c   1.000
_cell.angle_alpha   90.00
_cell.angle_beta   90.00
_cell.angle_gamma   90.00
#
_symmetry.space_group_name_H-M   'P 1'
#
loop_
_entity.id
_entity.type
_entity.pdbx_description
1 polymer ?
#
loop_
_entity_poly.entity_id
_entity_poly.type
_entity_poly.pdbx_seq_one_letter_code
_entity_poly.pdbx_strand_id
1 'polypeptide(L)'
;MNSVTSQLQEFDCNQFFHTIKSIRKITSELFEHDNILNHNLITISINNNKIYDEIIIFSILLKSRLNQKLLTGIFKNINEINHAMADRALT
;
A
#
# COMPACT_ATOMS: atom_id res chain seq x y z
N MET A 1 -26.99 0.70 -2.07
CA MET A 1 -25.55 1.03 -2.12
C MET A 1 -24.71 -0.17 -1.63
N ASN A 2 -25.08 -1.41 -1.99
CA ASN A 2 -24.61 -2.65 -1.36
C ASN A 2 -24.25 -3.72 -2.40
N SER A 3 -23.14 -3.57 -3.13
CA SER A 3 -22.65 -4.70 -3.96
C SER A 3 -21.13 -4.74 -4.20
N VAL A 4 -20.40 -3.66 -3.92
CA VAL A 4 -18.94 -3.62 -4.13
C VAL A 4 -18.17 -4.20 -2.94
N THR A 5 -18.69 -4.07 -1.72
CA THR A 5 -18.00 -4.53 -0.50
C THR A 5 -18.07 -6.05 -0.28
N SER A 6 -19.06 -6.74 -0.84
CA SER A 6 -19.27 -8.18 -0.64
C SER A 6 -18.32 -9.08 -1.46
N GLN A 7 -17.47 -8.50 -2.32
CA GLN A 7 -16.49 -9.22 -3.14
C GLN A 7 -15.04 -8.87 -2.81
N LEU A 8 -14.80 -7.97 -1.85
CA LEU A 8 -13.46 -7.71 -1.33
C LEU A 8 -13.09 -8.85 -0.38
N GLN A 9 -12.54 -9.93 -0.95
CA GLN A 9 -11.79 -10.90 -0.17
C GLN A 9 -10.66 -10.14 0.56
N GLU A 10 -10.52 -10.38 1.86
CA GLU A 10 -9.55 -9.67 2.68
C GLU A 10 -8.13 -9.92 2.13
N PHE A 11 -7.37 -8.84 1.88
CA PHE A 11 -6.01 -8.96 1.37
C PHE A 11 -5.09 -9.40 2.51
N ASP A 12 -4.64 -10.65 2.47
CA ASP A 12 -3.65 -11.17 3.41
C ASP A 12 -2.23 -10.78 2.97
N CYS A 13 -1.71 -9.71 3.57
CA CYS A 13 -0.33 -9.25 3.36
C CYS A 13 0.71 -10.33 3.65
N ASN A 14 0.49 -11.17 4.66
CA ASN A 14 1.47 -12.20 5.03
C ASN A 14 1.54 -13.28 3.97
N GLN A 15 0.37 -13.74 3.49
CA GLN A 15 0.30 -14.69 2.39
C GLN A 15 0.95 -14.12 1.13
N PHE A 16 0.71 -12.84 0.81
CA PHE A 16 1.32 -12.15 -0.32
C PHE A 16 2.85 -12.12 -0.20
N PHE A 17 3.41 -11.61 0.91
CA PHE A 17 4.85 -11.52 1.11
C PHE A 17 5.53 -12.88 1.14
N HIS A 18 4.89 -13.88 1.77
CA HIS A 18 5.39 -15.24 1.76
C HIS A 18 5.48 -15.79 0.33
N THR A 19 4.43 -15.59 -0.47
CA THR A 19 4.38 -16.05 -1.87
C THR A 19 5.48 -15.41 -2.72
N ILE A 20 5.68 -14.09 -2.62
CA ILE A 20 6.76 -13.37 -3.33
C ILE A 20 8.13 -13.95 -2.94
N LYS A 21 8.36 -14.18 -1.65
CA LYS A 21 9.62 -14.76 -1.14
C LYS A 21 9.85 -16.17 -1.69
N SER A 22 8.81 -17.00 -1.72
CA SER A 22 8.86 -18.36 -2.29
C SER A 22 9.20 -18.35 -3.78
N ILE A 23 8.55 -17.48 -4.57
CA ILE A 23 8.82 -17.37 -6.01
C ILE A 23 10.26 -16.95 -6.26
N ARG A 24 10.76 -15.98 -5.49
CA ARG A 24 12.16 -15.54 -5.59
C ARG A 24 13.13 -16.68 -5.28
N LYS A 25 12.89 -17.45 -4.21
CA LYS A 25 13.70 -18.61 -3.83
C LYS A 25 13.74 -19.65 -4.96
N ILE A 26 12.58 -20.07 -5.45
CA ILE A 26 12.45 -21.06 -6.53
C ILE A 26 13.17 -20.59 -7.80
N THR A 27 13.00 -19.31 -8.15
CA THR A 27 13.65 -18.74 -9.35
C THR A 27 15.17 -18.73 -9.22
N SER A 28 15.71 -18.43 -8.03
CA SER A 28 17.15 -18.44 -7.79
C SER A 28 17.75 -19.85 -7.85
N GLU A 29 17.02 -20.87 -7.36
CA GLU A 29 17.47 -22.27 -7.36
C GLU A 29 17.43 -22.88 -8.77
N LEU A 30 16.45 -22.48 -9.61
CA LEU A 30 16.28 -23.02 -10.96
C LEU A 30 17.14 -22.32 -12.02
N PHE A 31 17.83 -21.24 -11.67
CA PHE A 31 18.70 -20.50 -12.60
C PHE A 31 19.90 -21.33 -13.08
N GLU A 32 20.22 -22.43 -12.41
CA GLU A 32 21.40 -23.25 -12.71
C GLU A 32 21.25 -24.16 -13.93
N HIS A 33 20.07 -24.31 -14.52
CA HIS A 33 19.83 -25.21 -15.67
C HIS A 33 19.23 -24.39 -16.83
N ASP A 34 19.82 -24.37 -18.03
CA ASP A 34 19.34 -23.47 -19.08
C ASP A 34 18.20 -24.14 -19.90
N ASN A 35 16.95 -23.76 -19.66
CA ASN A 35 15.80 -24.17 -20.47
C ASN A 35 14.69 -23.11 -20.52
N ILE A 36 13.76 -23.25 -21.48
CA ILE A 36 12.66 -22.30 -21.72
C ILE A 36 11.74 -22.12 -20.48
N LEU A 37 11.58 -23.15 -19.66
CA LEU A 37 10.80 -23.08 -18.43
C LEU A 37 11.41 -22.07 -17.45
N ASN A 38 12.74 -22.01 -17.39
CA ASN A 38 13.45 -21.09 -16.52
C ASN A 38 13.34 -19.63 -16.97
N HIS A 39 13.29 -19.38 -18.29
CA HIS A 39 13.02 -18.03 -18.81
C HIS A 39 11.64 -17.50 -18.42
N ASN A 40 10.61 -18.35 -18.48
CA ASN A 40 9.25 -17.99 -18.07
C ASN A 40 9.18 -17.71 -16.56
N LEU A 41 9.85 -18.53 -15.74
CA LEU A 41 9.93 -18.32 -14.29
C LEU A 41 10.66 -17.03 -13.91
N ILE A 42 11.76 -16.69 -14.61
CA ILE A 42 12.44 -15.41 -14.43
C ILE A 42 11.51 -14.25 -14.75
N THR A 43 10.75 -14.33 -15.84
CA THR A 43 9.79 -13.29 -16.23
C THR A 43 8.67 -13.13 -15.19
N ILE A 44 8.13 -14.25 -14.68
CA ILE A 44 7.14 -14.24 -13.58
C ILE A 44 7.75 -13.56 -12.34
N SER A 45 8.99 -13.90 -11.98
CA SER A 45 9.69 -13.31 -10.84
C SER A 45 9.88 -11.81 -10.99
N ILE A 46 10.30 -11.34 -12.17
CA ILE A 46 10.44 -9.91 -12.48
C ILE A 46 9.10 -9.18 -12.35
N ASN A 47 8.04 -9.73 -12.93
CA ASN A 47 6.71 -9.10 -12.87
C ASN A 47 6.17 -9.07 -11.45
N ASN A 48 6.36 -10.13 -10.68
CA ASN A 48 5.97 -10.18 -9.26
C ASN A 48 6.73 -9.16 -8.41
N ASN A 49 8.02 -8.96 -8.66
CA ASN A 49 8.78 -7.92 -7.97
C ASN A 49 8.26 -6.51 -8.29
N LYS A 50 7.88 -6.24 -9.55
CA LYS A 50 7.25 -4.97 -9.93
C LYS A 50 5.93 -4.74 -9.20
N ILE A 51 5.06 -5.76 -9.15
CA ILE A 51 3.79 -5.69 -8.42
C ILE A 51 4.02 -5.45 -6.93
N TYR A 52 5.02 -6.13 -6.34
CA TYR A 52 5.43 -5.90 -4.95
C TYR A 52 5.83 -4.44 -4.73
N ASP A 53 6.70 -3.88 -5.59
CA ASP A 53 7.15 -2.49 -5.48
C ASP A 53 5.99 -1.50 -5.59
N GLU A 54 5.07 -1.73 -6.54
CA GLU A 54 3.86 -0.91 -6.72
C GLU A 54 2.96 -0.92 -5.49
N ILE A 55 2.73 -2.08 -4.88
CA ILE A 55 1.92 -2.21 -3.66
C ILE A 55 2.57 -1.46 -2.49
N ILE A 56 3.89 -1.57 -2.32
CA ILE A 56 4.63 -0.87 -1.27
C ILE A 56 4.54 0.65 -1.48
N ILE A 57 4.78 1.14 -2.69
CA ILE A 57 4.69 2.56 -3.03
C ILE A 57 3.27 3.08 -2.78
N PHE A 58 2.25 2.35 -3.26
CA PHE A 58 0.86 2.70 -3.04
C PHE A 58 0.52 2.81 -1.55
N SER A 59 0.96 1.84 -0.73
CA SER A 59 0.73 1.82 0.70
C SER A 59 1.35 3.01 1.43
N ILE A 60 2.59 3.38 1.06
CA ILE A 60 3.29 4.54 1.61
C ILE A 60 2.55 5.84 1.24
N LEU A 61 2.16 5.99 -0.02
CA LEU A 61 1.43 7.17 -0.51
C LEU A 61 0.07 7.31 0.16
N LEU A 62 -0.66 6.20 0.30
CA LEU A 62 -1.97 6.20 0.96
C LEU A 62 -1.84 6.65 2.42
N LYS A 63 -0.89 6.08 3.16
CA LYS A 63 -0.61 6.47 4.56
C LYS A 63 -0.28 7.96 4.67
N SER A 64 0.61 8.45 3.81
CA SER A 64 1.00 9.86 3.79
C SER A 64 -0.19 10.79 3.55
N ARG A 65 -1.03 10.47 2.55
CA ARG A 65 -2.22 11.27 2.22
C ARG A 65 -3.26 11.26 3.33
N LEU A 66 -3.48 10.12 3.99
CA LEU A 66 -4.40 10.02 5.12
C LEU A 66 -3.92 10.88 6.30
N ASN A 67 -2.63 10.84 6.62
CA ASN A 67 -2.03 11.69 7.66
C ASN A 67 -2.15 13.17 7.33
N GLN A 68 -1.87 13.56 6.08
CA GLN A 68 -2.02 14.95 5.65
C GLN A 68 -3.47 15.41 5.79
N LYS A 69 -4.44 14.61 5.33
CA LYS A 69 -5.86 14.93 5.45
C LYS A 69 -6.30 15.11 6.90
N LEU A 70 -5.82 14.23 7.79
CA LEU A 70 -6.08 14.34 9.23
C LEU A 70 -5.52 15.64 9.81
N LEU A 71 -4.24 15.94 9.53
CA LEU A 71 -3.59 17.17 10.01
C LEU A 71 -4.30 18.42 9.51
N THR A 72 -4.68 18.47 8.23
CA THR A 72 -5.44 19.59 7.67
C THR A 72 -6.77 19.79 8.40
N GLY A 73 -7.49 18.72 8.72
CA GLY A 73 -8.71 18.79 9.52
C GLY A 73 -8.48 19.31 10.93
N ILE A 74 -7.43 18.84 11.60
CA ILE A 74 -7.06 19.30 12.95
C ILE A 74 -6.72 20.79 12.95
N PHE A 75 -5.89 21.26 12.01
CA PHE A 75 -5.52 22.68 11.92
C PHE A 75 -6.73 23.57 11.66
N LYS A 76 -7.65 23.13 10.79
CA LYS A 76 -8.90 23.85 10.55
C LYS A 76 -9.70 24.03 11.85
N ASN A 77 -9.89 22.94 12.61
CA ASN A 77 -10.64 22.97 13.86
C ASN A 77 -9.97 23.86 14.92
N ILE A 78 -8.63 23.82 15.02
CA ILE A 78 -7.88 24.70 15.94
C ILE A 78 -8.11 26.18 15.59
N ASN A 79 -8.08 26.52 14.30
CA ASN A 79 -8.32 27.90 13.87
C ASN A 79 -9.75 28.35 14.19
N GLU A 80 -10.75 27.49 13.98
CA GLU A 80 -12.14 27.78 14.35
C GLU A 80 -12.28 28.03 15.87
N ILE A 81 -11.60 27.25 16.71
CA ILE A 81 -11.55 27.47 18.16
C ILE A 81 -10.86 28.79 18.51
N ASN A 82 -9.70 29.07 17.91
CA ASN A 82 -8.95 30.31 18.16
C ASN A 82 -9.78 31.55 17.82
N HIS A 83 -10.52 31.52 16.70
CA HIS A 83 -11.44 32.60 16.33
C HIS A 83 -12.56 32.76 17.36
N ALA A 84 -13.23 31.67 17.75
CA ALA A 84 -14.29 31.73 18.75
C ALA A 84 -13.81 32.25 20.12
N MET A 85 -12.57 31.94 20.51
CA MET A 85 -11.96 32.47 21.74
C MET A 85 -11.64 33.96 21.62
N ALA A 86 -11.12 34.41 20.49
CA ALA A 86 -10.83 35.82 20.24
C ALA A 86 -12.11 36.68 20.27
N ASP A 87 -13.19 36.19 19.64
CA ASP A 87 -14.49 36.87 19.64
C ASP A 87 -15.04 37.04 21.06
N ARG A 88 -14.92 35.99 21.90
CA ARG A 88 -15.33 36.06 23.32
C ARG A 88 -14.48 36.99 24.17
N ALA A 89 -13.21 37.19 23.82
CA ALA A 89 -12.33 38.09 24.56
C ALA A 89 -12.62 39.58 24.27
N LEU A 90 -13.33 39.87 23.17
CA LEU A 90 -13.73 41.20 22.74
C LEU A 90 -15.13 41.60 23.22
N THR A 91 -15.90 40.66 23.78
CA THR A 91 -17.22 40.86 24.41
C THR A 91 -17.13 40.85 25.92
#